data_AF-A0AAQ3MPF8-F1
#
_entry.id   AF-A0AAQ3MPF8-F1
#
_cell.length_a   1.000
_cell.length_b   1.000
_cell.length_c   1.000
_cell.angle_alpha   90.00
_cell.angle_beta   90.00
_cell.angle_gamma   90.00
#
_symmetry.space_group_name_H-M   'P 1'
#
loop_
_entity.id
_entity.type
_entity.pdbx_description
1 polymer ?
#
loop_
_entity_poly.entity_id
_entity_poly.type
_entity_poly.pdbx_seq_one_letter_code
_entity_poly.pdbx_strand_id
1 'polypeptide(L)'
;MMSEDFQNEPWFGSRYVEEDISQKMMELWRNPPEIDASLHLPSKNEFIPSDFSIRASDTCADDFANSTSPRCIVDEALIKFWYKPDYTFKVPRANTYFRISMKGGYACVKSCVLSELFIHLLKDELNGITYQVNYLFIYKKQQAIKEDGKFT
;
A
#
# COMPACT_ATOMS: atom_id res chain seq x y z
N MET A 1 -14.64 -45.71 5.61
CA MET A 1 -14.61 -45.23 4.21
C MET A 1 -15.97 -44.63 3.92
N MET A 2 -16.13 -43.31 4.09
CA MET A 2 -17.33 -42.62 3.63
C MET A 2 -16.98 -42.01 2.27
N SER A 3 -17.74 -42.38 1.25
CA SER A 3 -17.72 -41.74 -0.06
C SER A 3 -18.39 -40.37 0.09
N GLU A 4 -17.61 -39.28 0.05
CA GLU A 4 -18.17 -37.94 -0.10
C GLU A 4 -18.62 -37.77 -1.56
N ASP A 5 -19.93 -37.84 -1.78
CA ASP A 5 -20.53 -37.52 -3.08
C ASP A 5 -20.48 -36.00 -3.28
N PHE A 6 -19.47 -35.55 -4.03
CA PHE A 6 -19.35 -34.15 -4.43
C PHE A 6 -20.57 -33.72 -5.26
N GLN A 7 -21.21 -32.63 -4.85
CA GLN A 7 -22.24 -31.96 -5.63
C GLN A 7 -21.60 -30.99 -6.63
N ASN A 8 -22.30 -30.68 -7.72
CA ASN A 8 -21.84 -29.71 -8.72
C ASN A 8 -22.84 -28.56 -8.80
N GLU A 9 -22.35 -27.34 -8.64
CA GLU A 9 -23.14 -26.12 -8.83
C GLU A 9 -23.56 -25.99 -10.32
N PRO A 10 -24.83 -25.66 -10.63
CA PRO A 10 -25.40 -25.78 -11.98
C PRO A 10 -24.83 -24.82 -13.04
N TRP A 11 -24.28 -23.67 -12.66
CA TRP A 11 -23.82 -22.67 -13.64
C TRP A 11 -22.35 -22.82 -14.00
N PHE A 12 -21.50 -23.08 -13.02
CA PHE A 12 -20.04 -23.15 -13.19
C PHE A 12 -19.49 -24.58 -13.03
N GLY A 13 -20.30 -25.54 -12.57
CA GLY A 13 -19.85 -26.90 -12.33
C GLY A 13 -18.87 -27.02 -11.16
N SER A 14 -18.84 -26.02 -10.28
CA SER A 14 -17.97 -26.02 -9.10
C SER A 14 -18.35 -27.18 -8.18
N ARG A 15 -17.35 -28.00 -7.82
CA ARG A 15 -17.53 -29.13 -6.90
C ARG A 15 -17.57 -28.63 -5.46
N TYR A 16 -18.57 -29.05 -4.71
CA TYR A 16 -18.71 -28.73 -3.29
C TYR A 16 -19.31 -29.89 -2.51
N VAL A 17 -19.18 -29.82 -1.19
CA VAL A 17 -19.87 -30.69 -0.23
C VAL A 17 -20.60 -29.77 0.75
N GLU A 18 -21.82 -30.14 1.10
CA GLU A 18 -22.61 -29.46 2.12
C GLU A 18 -22.70 -30.37 3.34
N GLU A 19 -22.28 -29.86 4.49
CA GLU A 19 -22.28 -30.61 5.75
C GLU A 19 -22.85 -29.75 6.87
N ASP A 20 -23.60 -30.38 7.76
CA ASP A 20 -24.07 -29.73 8.98
C ASP A 20 -22.91 -29.48 9.95
N ILE A 21 -22.84 -28.27 10.48
CA ILE A 21 -21.86 -27.94 11.52
C ILE A 21 -22.23 -28.68 12.81
N SER A 22 -21.33 -29.52 13.32
CA SER A 22 -21.59 -30.30 14.54
C SER A 22 -21.94 -29.41 15.75
N GLN A 23 -22.88 -29.86 16.57
CA GLN A 23 -23.31 -29.12 17.77
C GLN A 23 -22.15 -28.82 18.73
N LYS A 24 -21.22 -29.78 18.88
CA LYS A 24 -20.00 -29.61 19.68
C LYS A 24 -19.14 -28.43 19.21
N MET A 25 -19.03 -28.22 17.89
CA MET A 25 -18.28 -27.10 17.32
C MET A 25 -19.00 -25.76 17.58
N MET A 26 -20.32 -25.74 17.42
CA MET A 26 -21.13 -24.55 17.71
C MET A 26 -21.06 -24.13 19.18
N GLU A 27 -21.10 -25.09 20.11
CA GLU A 27 -20.95 -24.83 21.54
C GLU A 27 -19.58 -24.23 21.88
N LEU A 28 -18.52 -24.75 21.26
CA LEU A 28 -17.15 -24.25 21.42
C LEU A 28 -16.99 -22.81 20.93
N TRP A 29 -17.58 -22.46 19.78
CA TRP A 29 -17.54 -21.09 19.26
C TRP A 29 -18.40 -20.12 20.10
N ARG A 30 -19.51 -20.60 20.67
CA ARG A 30 -20.40 -19.77 21.48
C ARG A 30 -19.75 -19.37 22.81
N ASN A 31 -19.03 -20.29 23.45
CA ASN A 31 -18.34 -20.07 24.71
C ASN A 31 -16.92 -20.66 24.63
N PRO A 32 -15.98 -19.96 23.97
CA PRO A 32 -14.61 -20.42 23.90
C PRO A 32 -14.00 -20.43 25.32
N PRO A 33 -13.17 -21.44 25.66
CA PRO A 33 -12.62 -21.59 27.01
C PRO A 33 -11.62 -20.49 27.38
N GLU A 34 -10.97 -19.87 26.38
CA GLU A 34 -10.02 -18.79 26.56
C GLU A 34 -10.17 -17.78 25.42
N ILE A 35 -10.04 -16.49 25.75
CA ILE A 35 -9.97 -15.41 24.77
C ILE A 35 -8.50 -15.03 24.67
N ASP A 36 -7.94 -15.14 23.46
CA ASP A 36 -6.54 -14.77 23.20
C ASP A 36 -6.32 -13.28 23.51
N ALA A 37 -5.34 -12.99 24.37
CA ALA A 37 -4.98 -11.62 24.75
C ALA A 37 -4.44 -10.80 23.56
N SER A 38 -4.03 -11.44 22.46
CA SER A 38 -3.66 -10.77 21.21
C SER A 38 -4.85 -10.11 20.51
N LEU A 39 -6.08 -10.53 20.83
CA LEU A 39 -7.31 -9.93 20.32
C LEU A 39 -7.70 -8.74 21.19
N HIS A 40 -7.21 -7.57 20.81
CA HIS A 40 -7.54 -6.30 21.46
C HIS A 40 -8.11 -5.29 20.46
N LEU A 41 -8.76 -4.26 21.00
CA LEU A 41 -9.16 -3.11 20.18
C LEU A 41 -7.90 -2.41 19.63
N PRO A 42 -7.99 -1.83 18.43
CA PRO A 42 -6.87 -1.08 17.88
C PRO A 42 -6.52 0.11 18.79
N SER A 43 -5.23 0.44 18.86
CA SER A 43 -4.77 1.65 19.53
C SER A 43 -5.31 2.89 18.82
N LYS A 44 -5.27 4.04 19.52
CA LYS A 44 -5.57 5.34 18.91
C LYS A 44 -4.74 5.53 17.63
N ASN A 45 -5.39 6.00 16.57
CA ASN A 45 -4.72 6.27 15.29
C ASN A 45 -3.97 7.61 15.37
N GLU A 46 -2.64 7.55 15.39
CA GLU A 46 -1.75 8.72 15.48
C GLU A 46 -1.61 9.47 14.13
N PHE A 47 -2.13 8.92 13.03
CA PHE A 47 -2.05 9.53 11.70
C PHE A 47 -3.17 10.53 11.41
N ILE A 48 -4.11 10.73 12.34
CA ILE A 48 -5.19 11.70 12.18
C ILE A 48 -4.58 13.12 12.19
N PRO A 49 -4.65 13.89 11.07
CA PRO A 49 -4.04 15.20 11.00
C PRO A 49 -4.80 16.20 11.87
N SER A 50 -4.05 16.99 12.65
CA SER A 50 -4.58 18.06 13.50
C SER A 50 -4.29 19.46 12.97
N ASP A 51 -3.28 19.63 12.11
CA ASP A 51 -2.88 20.89 11.50
C ASP A 51 -3.24 20.91 10.01
N PHE A 52 -4.00 21.92 9.61
CA PHE A 52 -4.46 22.14 8.24
C PHE A 52 -3.98 23.49 7.68
N SER A 53 -2.97 24.10 8.30
CA SER A 53 -2.38 25.35 7.84
C SER A 53 -1.77 25.23 6.44
N ILE A 54 -2.09 26.19 5.58
CA ILE A 54 -1.58 26.24 4.20
C ILE A 54 -0.26 26.99 4.19
N ARG A 55 0.80 26.33 3.75
CA ARG A 55 2.16 26.89 3.71
C ARG A 55 2.49 27.63 2.41
N ALA A 56 1.64 27.51 1.38
CA ALA A 56 1.76 28.29 0.16
C ALA A 56 1.25 29.71 0.41
N SER A 57 2.11 30.60 0.91
CA SER A 57 1.77 32.01 1.15
C SER A 57 1.87 32.82 -0.15
N ASP A 58 0.89 33.69 -0.40
CA ASP A 58 0.89 34.67 -1.51
C ASP A 58 2.01 35.73 -1.38
N THR A 59 2.73 35.74 -0.27
CA THR A 59 3.75 36.74 0.09
C THR A 59 5.17 36.37 -0.36
N CYS A 60 5.42 35.11 -0.73
CA CYS A 60 6.67 34.70 -1.36
C CYS A 60 6.50 34.81 -2.88
N ALA A 61 6.53 36.05 -3.38
CA ALA A 61 6.79 36.35 -4.77
C ALA A 61 8.25 35.97 -5.08
N ASP A 62 8.53 34.67 -5.07
CA ASP A 62 9.80 34.09 -5.48
C ASP A 62 9.55 33.34 -6.79
N ASP A 63 10.61 33.08 -7.57
CA ASP A 63 10.58 32.52 -8.94
C ASP A 63 9.73 31.23 -9.11
N PHE A 64 9.36 30.59 -8.01
CA PHE A 64 8.47 29.43 -7.98
C PHE A 64 7.00 29.73 -8.29
N ALA A 65 6.49 30.93 -7.97
CA ALA A 65 5.07 31.27 -8.17
C ALA A 65 4.67 31.29 -9.66
N ASN A 66 5.63 31.62 -10.54
CA ASN A 66 5.43 31.67 -11.99
C ASN A 66 5.85 30.37 -12.71
N SER A 67 6.40 29.38 -12.00
CA SER A 67 6.86 28.13 -12.61
C SER A 67 5.72 27.11 -12.70
N THR A 68 5.37 26.73 -13.93
CA THR A 68 4.41 25.64 -14.19
C THR A 68 4.99 24.26 -13.91
N SER A 69 6.32 24.15 -13.80
CA SER A 69 7.05 22.87 -13.70
C SER A 69 7.79 22.71 -12.36
N PRO A 70 8.00 21.48 -11.88
CA PRO A 70 8.82 21.22 -10.69
C PRO A 70 10.27 21.67 -10.89
N ARG A 71 10.90 22.19 -9.83
CA ARG A 71 12.32 22.58 -9.83
C ARG A 71 13.16 21.53 -9.12
N CYS A 72 14.31 21.19 -9.69
CA CYS A 72 15.30 20.36 -9.00
C CYS A 72 15.99 21.21 -7.93
N ILE A 73 15.84 20.84 -6.66
CA ILE A 73 16.49 21.54 -5.55
C ILE A 73 17.65 20.75 -4.94
N VAL A 74 17.74 19.44 -5.24
CA VAL A 74 18.91 18.60 -4.93
C VAL A 74 19.24 17.79 -6.17
N ASP A 75 20.48 17.90 -6.65
CA ASP A 75 21.00 17.11 -7.77
C ASP A 75 22.38 16.55 -7.39
N GLU A 76 22.39 15.34 -6.85
CA GLU A 76 23.60 14.62 -6.48
C GLU A 76 23.65 13.27 -7.20
N ALA A 77 24.80 12.60 -7.13
CA ALA A 77 25.05 11.37 -7.88
C ALA A 77 24.03 10.24 -7.63
N LEU A 78 23.45 10.17 -6.43
CA LEU A 78 22.51 9.10 -6.03
C LEU A 78 21.09 9.59 -5.76
N ILE A 79 20.89 10.91 -5.63
CA ILE A 79 19.60 11.48 -5.26
C ILE A 79 19.27 12.70 -6.11
N LYS A 80 18.03 12.74 -6.58
CA LYS A 80 17.47 13.89 -7.26
C LYS A 80 16.13 14.24 -6.64
N PHE A 81 16.00 15.47 -6.13
CA PHE A 81 14.79 15.92 -5.45
C PHE A 81 14.17 17.10 -6.18
N TRP A 82 12.92 16.91 -6.60
CA TRP A 82 12.13 17.90 -7.31
C TRP A 82 11.02 18.41 -6.42
N TYR A 83 10.86 19.73 -6.38
CA TYR A 83 9.86 20.38 -5.56
C TYR A 83 9.01 21.35 -6.38
N LYS A 84 7.69 21.32 -6.13
CA LYS A 84 6.72 22.27 -6.66
C LYS A 84 5.70 22.58 -5.56
N PRO A 85 5.65 23.81 -5.02
CA PRO A 85 4.58 24.23 -4.13
C PRO A 85 3.24 24.32 -4.88
N ASP A 86 2.12 24.06 -4.18
CA ASP A 86 0.78 24.22 -4.73
C ASP A 86 0.24 25.63 -4.47
N TYR A 87 0.27 26.48 -5.50
CA TYR A 87 -0.36 27.80 -5.50
C TYR A 87 -1.78 27.79 -6.10
N THR A 88 -2.23 26.67 -6.67
CA THR A 88 -3.49 26.59 -7.42
C THR A 88 -4.65 26.14 -6.55
N PHE A 89 -4.51 24.99 -5.86
CA PHE A 89 -5.62 24.40 -5.12
C PHE A 89 -5.65 24.84 -3.66
N LYS A 90 -4.49 25.24 -3.10
CA LYS A 90 -4.34 25.75 -1.72
C LYS A 90 -5.03 24.83 -0.70
N VAL A 91 -4.85 23.53 -0.86
CA VAL A 91 -5.36 22.51 0.09
C VAL A 91 -4.22 22.00 0.97
N PRO A 92 -4.48 21.57 2.21
CA PRO A 92 -3.48 20.97 3.10
C PRO A 92 -3.16 19.52 2.67
N ARG A 93 -2.75 19.35 1.41
CA ARG A 93 -2.37 18.07 0.81
C ARG A 93 -1.04 18.23 0.10
N ALA A 94 -0.21 17.20 0.19
CA ALA A 94 1.04 17.10 -0.53
C ALA A 94 1.12 15.74 -1.22
N ASN A 95 1.58 15.74 -2.48
CA ASN A 95 1.85 14.52 -3.22
C ASN A 95 3.35 14.29 -3.24
N THR A 96 3.77 13.13 -2.73
CA THR A 96 5.18 12.72 -2.73
C THR A 96 5.36 11.49 -3.61
N TYR A 97 6.38 11.52 -4.46
CA TYR A 97 6.69 10.43 -5.39
C TYR A 97 8.14 10.03 -5.18
N PHE A 98 8.36 8.73 -4.99
CA PHE A 98 9.69 8.16 -4.85
C PHE A 98 9.94 7.19 -5.99
N ARG A 99 11.05 7.38 -6.70
CA ARG A 99 11.55 6.44 -7.70
C ARG A 99 12.90 5.92 -7.22
N ILE A 100 12.96 4.63 -6.92
CA ILE A 100 14.19 3.95 -6.52
C ILE A 100 14.64 3.10 -7.70
N SER A 101 15.80 3.42 -8.27
CA SER A 101 16.39 2.67 -9.37
C SER A 101 17.54 1.82 -8.85
N MET A 102 17.44 0.50 -9.02
CA MET A 102 18.48 -0.45 -8.63
C MET A 102 19.11 -1.09 -9.87
N LYS A 103 20.44 -1.07 -9.97
CA LYS A 103 21.14 -1.78 -11.04
C LYS A 103 20.95 -3.29 -10.87
N GLY A 104 20.52 -3.96 -11.93
CA GLY A 104 20.42 -5.42 -11.93
C GLY A 104 19.14 -6.02 -11.34
N GLY A 105 18.20 -5.20 -10.82
CA GLY A 105 16.93 -5.69 -10.27
C GLY A 105 16.09 -6.49 -11.28
N TYR A 106 16.23 -6.17 -12.57
CA TYR A 106 15.58 -6.85 -13.69
C TYR A 106 16.56 -7.48 -14.70
N ALA A 107 17.82 -7.69 -14.31
CA ALA A 107 18.84 -8.19 -15.25
C ALA A 107 18.64 -9.65 -15.64
N CYS A 108 17.97 -10.46 -14.81
CA CYS A 108 17.63 -11.84 -15.11
C CYS A 108 16.33 -12.25 -14.41
N VAL A 109 15.70 -13.34 -14.87
CA VAL A 109 14.43 -13.85 -14.32
C VAL A 109 14.51 -14.03 -12.80
N LYS A 110 15.62 -14.57 -12.30
CA LYS A 110 15.85 -14.75 -10.86
C LYS A 110 15.82 -13.41 -10.11
N SER A 111 16.55 -12.40 -10.59
CA SER A 111 16.55 -11.06 -9.98
C SER A 111 15.18 -10.41 -10.00
N CYS A 112 14.42 -10.58 -11.09
CA CYS A 112 13.05 -10.06 -11.20
C CYS A 112 12.15 -10.65 -10.10
N VAL A 113 12.13 -11.99 -9.99
CA VAL A 113 11.28 -12.70 -9.02
C VAL A 113 11.69 -12.36 -7.59
N LEU A 114 13.00 -12.29 -7.29
CA LEU A 114 13.48 -11.90 -5.96
C LEU A 114 13.12 -10.46 -5.61
N SER A 115 13.22 -9.54 -6.57
CA SER A 115 12.84 -8.13 -6.37
C SER A 115 11.35 -7.99 -6.10
N GLU A 116 10.51 -8.74 -6.83
CA GLU A 116 9.06 -8.75 -6.63
C GLU A 116 8.68 -9.36 -5.27
N LEU A 117 9.30 -10.49 -4.88
CA LEU A 117 9.11 -11.09 -3.57
C LEU A 117 9.51 -10.13 -2.44
N PHE A 118 10.66 -9.45 -2.58
CA PHE A 118 11.10 -8.43 -1.62
C PHE A 118 10.06 -7.31 -1.48
N ILE A 119 9.51 -6.81 -2.59
CA ILE A 119 8.45 -5.78 -2.55
C ILE A 119 7.20 -6.30 -1.83
N HIS A 120 6.81 -7.56 -2.04
CA HIS A 120 5.67 -8.15 -1.33
C HIS A 120 5.90 -8.27 0.17
N LEU A 121 7.07 -8.78 0.58
CA LEU A 121 7.42 -8.89 2.01
C LEU A 121 7.50 -7.51 2.66
N LEU A 122 8.07 -6.51 1.98
CA LEU A 122 8.13 -5.16 2.49
C LEU A 122 6.73 -4.54 2.64
N LYS A 123 5.80 -4.83 1.72
CA LYS A 123 4.41 -4.37 1.82
C LYS A 123 3.68 -5.03 2.98
N ASP A 124 3.92 -6.32 3.20
CA ASP A 124 3.33 -7.08 4.31
C ASP A 124 3.81 -6.54 5.66
N GLU A 125 5.12 -6.32 5.82
CA GLU A 125 5.69 -5.73 7.04
C GLU A 125 5.15 -4.32 7.31
N LEU A 126 4.99 -3.51 6.26
CA LEU A 126 4.44 -2.16 6.38
C LEU A 126 2.92 -2.14 6.51
N ASN A 127 2.23 -3.28 6.33
CA ASN A 127 0.78 -3.33 6.24
C ASN A 127 0.11 -2.78 7.50
N GLY A 128 0.61 -3.18 8.68
CA GLY A 128 0.06 -2.73 9.97
C GLY A 128 0.08 -1.20 10.13
N ILE A 129 1.15 -0.54 9.66
CA ILE A 129 1.25 0.93 9.66
C ILE A 129 0.36 1.52 8.58
N THR A 130 0.44 0.99 7.35
CA THR A 130 -0.33 1.53 6.22
C THR A 130 -1.84 1.39 6.40
N TYR A 131 -2.29 0.38 7.15
CA TYR A 131 -3.69 0.21 7.49
C TYR A 131 -4.22 1.44 8.24
N GLN A 132 -3.52 1.87 9.29
CA GLN A 132 -3.91 3.07 10.05
C GLN A 132 -3.92 4.33 9.18
N VAL A 133 -2.96 4.45 8.27
CA VAL A 133 -2.79 5.59 7.35
C VAL A 133 -3.86 5.62 6.24
N ASN A 134 -4.29 4.47 5.72
CA ASN A 134 -5.19 4.39 4.57
C ASN A 134 -6.61 4.87 4.91
N TYR A 135 -7.06 4.72 6.15
CA TYR A 135 -8.32 5.31 6.63
C TYR A 135 -8.38 6.85 6.46
N LEU A 136 -7.23 7.50 6.26
CA LEU A 136 -7.08 8.95 6.21
C LEU A 136 -6.87 9.52 4.80
N PHE A 137 -7.24 8.78 3.75
CA PHE A 137 -7.12 9.21 2.35
C PHE A 137 -5.68 9.56 1.90
N ILE A 138 -4.67 8.97 2.55
CA ILE A 138 -3.28 9.03 2.09
C ILE A 138 -3.07 7.89 1.07
N TYR A 139 -3.14 8.23 -0.21
CA TYR A 139 -2.99 7.27 -1.30
C TYR A 139 -1.51 6.91 -1.52
N LYS A 140 -1.17 5.64 -1.30
CA LYS A 140 0.15 5.09 -1.64
C LYS A 140 0.02 4.19 -2.87
N LYS A 141 0.76 4.51 -3.94
CA LYS A 141 0.89 3.65 -5.12
C LYS A 141 2.35 3.23 -5.28
N GLN A 142 2.62 1.93 -5.13
CA GLN A 142 3.93 1.34 -5.42
C GLN A 142 3.80 0.45 -6.66
N GLN A 143 4.50 0.83 -7.73
CA GLN A 143 4.61 0.02 -8.95
C GLN A 143 6.09 -0.17 -9.27
N ALA A 144 6.49 -1.41 -9.53
CA ALA A 144 7.79 -1.66 -10.11
C ALA A 144 7.70 -1.35 -11.61
N ILE A 145 8.55 -0.45 -12.09
CA ILE A 145 8.58 -0.04 -13.49
C ILE A 145 9.67 -0.86 -14.17
N LYS A 146 9.28 -1.66 -15.17
CA LYS A 146 10.21 -2.34 -16.06
C LYS A 146 10.71 -1.30 -17.06
N GLU A 147 12.01 -1.02 -17.08
CA GLU A 147 12.58 -0.22 -18.16
C GLU A 147 12.63 -1.10 -19.42
N ASP A 148 11.76 -0.82 -20.39
CA ASP A 148 11.87 -1.41 -21.72
C ASP A 148 13.12 -0.85 -22.40
N GLY A 149 14.20 -1.61 -22.32
CA GLY A 149 15.47 -1.28 -22.94
C GLY A 149 15.32 -1.16 -24.46
N LYS A 150 15.23 0.08 -24.96
CA LYS A 150 15.74 0.41 -26.29
C LYS A 150 17.16 0.93 -26.13
N PHE A 151 18.12 0.03 -26.27
CA PHE A 151 19.46 0.40 -26.71
C PHE A 151 19.44 0.41 -28.24
N THR A 152 19.45 1.60 -28.81
CA THR A 152 19.98 1.91 -30.15
C THR A 152 20.73 3.22 -30.04
#